data_AF-A0A9Q9UCM3-F1
#
_entry.id   AF-A0A9Q9UCM3-F1
#
_cell.length_a   1.000
_cell.length_b   1.000
_cell.length_c   1.000
_cell.angle_alpha   90.00
_cell.angle_beta   90.00
_cell.angle_gamma   90.00
#
_symmetry.space_group_name_H-M   'P 1'
#
loop_
_entity.id
_entity.type
_entity.pdbx_description
1 polymer ?
#
loop_
_entity_poly.entity_id
_entity_poly.type
_entity_poly.pdbx_seq_one_letter_code
_entity_poly.pdbx_strand_id
1 'polypeptide(L)'
;MPRSLLPGPAPESLHVLSQSPPLVPNLGRRRKAITLACEPCRQRKSRCDGAKPRCLQCVRRRTACHYRATLEEQGAYQELFRILATKPMHEGTDILRRIQSGHDVESILDHIQRADLQKQAHVVPNHYYQYEFPYRKEMPSFLIQEGNQYLDSWLYKYSLGEARISDGDNPPTEYPIIYEAPYHAAEMVDPLLDHIDARK
;
A
#
# COMPACT_ATOMS: atom_id res chain seq x y z
N MET A 1 -21.84 -15.53 5.75
CA MET A 1 -22.01 -15.26 4.30
C MET A 1 -21.74 -13.79 4.01
N PRO A 2 -20.53 -13.43 3.54
CA PRO A 2 -20.14 -12.05 3.33
C PRO A 2 -21.07 -11.36 2.32
N ARG A 3 -21.36 -10.09 2.55
CA ARG A 3 -22.24 -9.29 1.70
C ARG A 3 -21.47 -8.88 0.44
N SER A 4 -21.70 -9.58 -0.66
CA SER A 4 -21.04 -9.31 -1.95
C SER A 4 -21.55 -8.00 -2.57
N LEU A 5 -20.64 -7.07 -2.84
CA LEU A 5 -20.92 -5.89 -3.63
C LEU A 5 -20.48 -6.15 -5.08
N LEU A 6 -21.40 -5.98 -6.03
CA LEU A 6 -21.07 -6.06 -7.45
C LEU A 6 -20.39 -4.76 -7.90
N PRO A 7 -19.34 -4.83 -8.73
CA PRO A 7 -18.74 -3.64 -9.33
C PRO A 7 -19.75 -2.91 -10.23
N GLY A 8 -19.70 -1.58 -10.20
CA GLY A 8 -20.52 -0.74 -11.06
C GLY A 8 -20.23 -0.98 -12.56
N PRO A 9 -21.20 -0.73 -13.45
CA PRO A 9 -21.05 -0.99 -14.88
C PRO A 9 -19.88 -0.21 -15.47
N ALA A 10 -19.05 -0.88 -16.26
CA ALA A 10 -17.89 -0.28 -16.92
C ALA A 10 -18.34 0.81 -17.91
N PRO A 11 -17.61 1.94 -18.03
CA PRO A 11 -17.87 2.91 -19.08
C PRO A 11 -17.59 2.30 -20.46
N GLU A 12 -18.56 2.43 -21.36
CA GLU A 12 -18.49 1.95 -22.75
C GLU A 12 -17.24 2.48 -23.47
N SER A 13 -16.48 1.55 -24.03
CA SER A 13 -15.24 1.76 -24.76
C SER A 13 -15.50 2.39 -26.13
N LEU A 14 -15.23 3.69 -26.27
CA LEU A 14 -15.09 4.32 -27.58
C LEU A 14 -13.75 3.92 -28.21
N HIS A 15 -13.83 2.97 -29.16
CA HIS A 15 -12.73 2.62 -30.05
C HIS A 15 -12.37 3.80 -30.96
N VAL A 16 -11.28 4.51 -30.62
CA VAL A 16 -10.63 5.45 -31.55
C VAL A 16 -9.54 4.68 -32.30
N LEU A 17 -9.86 4.27 -33.52
CA LEU A 17 -8.88 3.85 -34.52
C LEU A 17 -8.16 5.10 -35.04
N SER A 18 -6.90 5.31 -34.63
CA SER A 18 -6.00 6.25 -35.29
C SER A 18 -4.67 5.55 -35.57
N GLN A 19 -4.58 4.95 -36.75
CA GLN A 19 -3.33 4.47 -37.31
C GLN A 19 -2.59 5.68 -37.87
N SER A 20 -1.48 6.05 -37.23
CA SER A 20 -0.44 6.87 -37.86
C SER A 20 0.80 6.01 -38.12
N PRO A 21 1.47 6.18 -39.28
CA PRO A 21 2.65 5.39 -39.62
C PRO A 21 3.84 5.75 -38.72
N PRO A 22 4.73 4.78 -38.37
CA PRO A 22 5.85 5.05 -37.50
C PRO A 22 6.91 5.85 -38.28
N LEU A 23 7.06 7.14 -37.94
CA LEU A 23 8.27 7.90 -38.23
C LEU A 23 9.37 7.36 -37.33
N VAL A 24 10.16 6.41 -37.83
CA VAL A 24 11.32 5.86 -37.11
C VAL A 24 12.32 6.99 -36.87
N PRO A 25 12.54 7.47 -35.63
CA PRO A 25 13.62 8.39 -35.38
C PRO A 25 14.92 7.60 -35.50
N ASN A 26 15.82 8.10 -36.34
CA ASN A 26 17.19 7.62 -36.47
C ASN A 26 17.76 7.36 -35.07
N LEU A 27 17.99 6.08 -34.72
CA LEU A 27 18.59 5.66 -33.44
C LEU A 27 20.09 5.99 -33.45
N GLY A 28 20.43 7.26 -33.64
CA GLY A 28 21.72 7.78 -33.23
C GLY A 28 21.83 7.55 -31.74
N ARG A 29 22.69 6.59 -31.35
CA ARG A 29 23.02 6.15 -29.98
C ARG A 29 22.65 7.25 -28.98
N ARG A 30 21.45 7.15 -28.40
CA ARG A 30 20.91 8.11 -27.43
C ARG A 30 21.99 8.24 -26.35
N ARG A 31 22.70 9.36 -26.33
CA ARG A 31 23.70 9.61 -25.32
C ARG A 31 22.93 9.65 -24.01
N LYS A 32 23.17 8.68 -23.13
CA LYS A 32 22.56 8.67 -21.79
C LYS A 32 22.86 10.02 -21.18
N ALA A 33 21.83 10.84 -20.99
CA ALA A 33 21.97 12.12 -20.32
C ALA A 33 22.41 11.80 -18.90
N ILE A 34 23.58 12.30 -18.52
CA ILE A 34 24.13 12.05 -17.20
C ILE A 34 23.50 13.10 -16.28
N THR A 35 22.76 12.65 -15.28
CA THR A 35 22.09 13.49 -14.29
C THR A 35 23.09 14.15 -13.34
N LEU A 36 24.20 13.47 -13.01
CA LEU A 36 25.22 13.96 -12.10
C LEU A 36 26.66 13.74 -12.61
N ALA A 37 27.41 14.82 -12.81
CA ALA A 37 28.85 14.76 -13.02
C ALA A 37 29.60 14.60 -11.68
N CYS A 38 30.72 13.87 -11.66
CA CYS A 38 31.56 13.73 -10.46
C CYS A 38 32.17 15.09 -10.04
N GLU A 39 32.52 15.23 -8.75
CA GLU A 39 33.08 16.46 -8.20
C GLU A 39 34.33 16.97 -8.94
N PRO A 40 35.37 16.16 -9.23
CA PRO A 40 36.55 16.64 -9.94
C PRO A 40 36.22 17.13 -11.37
N CYS A 41 35.26 16.51 -12.06
CA CYS A 41 34.82 16.99 -13.37
C CYS A 41 34.03 18.29 -13.27
N ARG A 42 33.18 18.45 -12.24
CA ARG A 42 32.48 19.70 -11.95
C ARG A 42 33.44 20.84 -11.64
N GLN A 43 34.40 20.62 -10.74
CA GLN A 43 35.37 21.65 -10.33
C GLN A 43 36.25 22.11 -11.51
N ARG A 44 36.57 21.19 -12.44
CA ARG A 44 37.34 21.47 -13.65
C ARG A 44 36.50 21.93 -14.84
N LYS A 45 35.17 22.02 -14.69
CA LYS A 45 34.22 22.30 -15.79
C LYS A 45 34.45 21.42 -17.02
N SER A 46 34.81 20.16 -16.79
CA SER A 46 35.12 19.18 -17.85
C SER A 46 33.96 18.20 -18.02
N ARG A 47 33.83 17.65 -19.23
CA ARG A 47 32.78 16.67 -19.53
C ARG A 47 32.99 15.38 -18.71
N CYS A 48 31.96 14.99 -17.96
CA CYS A 48 31.88 13.70 -17.28
C CYS A 48 31.12 12.70 -18.15
N ASP A 49 31.56 11.45 -18.15
CA ASP A 49 30.92 10.30 -18.81
C ASP A 49 29.99 9.51 -17.86
N GLY A 50 29.97 9.83 -16.57
CA GLY A 50 29.02 9.28 -15.60
C GLY A 50 29.26 7.83 -15.21
N ALA A 51 30.36 7.21 -15.66
CA ALA A 51 30.70 5.85 -15.25
C ALA A 51 30.98 5.77 -13.74
N LYS A 52 30.41 4.77 -13.07
CA LYS A 52 30.67 4.38 -11.68
C LYS A 52 31.54 3.09 -11.69
N PRO A 53 32.54 2.92 -10.79
CA PRO A 53 32.89 3.80 -9.66
C PRO A 53 33.75 5.01 -10.03
N ARG A 54 34.42 5.01 -11.20
CA ARG A 54 35.25 6.13 -11.66
C ARG A 54 34.91 6.50 -13.11
N CYS A 55 34.79 7.80 -13.38
CA CYS A 55 34.58 8.29 -14.74
C CYS A 55 35.88 8.18 -15.58
N LEU A 56 35.76 7.98 -16.89
CA LEU A 56 36.89 7.82 -17.81
C LEU A 56 37.89 8.97 -17.72
N GLN A 57 37.40 10.21 -17.53
CA GLN A 57 38.27 11.37 -17.41
C GLN A 57 39.12 11.35 -16.13
N CYS A 58 38.56 10.88 -15.02
CA CYS A 58 39.31 10.72 -13.77
C CYS A 58 40.25 9.52 -13.81
N VAL A 59 39.90 8.46 -14.54
CA VAL A 59 40.81 7.31 -14.77
C VAL A 59 42.04 7.76 -15.57
N ARG A 60 41.86 8.45 -16.70
CA ARG A 60 42.97 8.96 -17.53
C ARG A 60 43.90 9.88 -16.78
N ARG A 61 43.33 10.75 -15.94
CA ARG A 61 44.10 11.73 -15.16
C ARG A 61 44.64 11.17 -13.85
N ARG A 62 44.33 9.91 -13.52
CA ARG A 62 44.69 9.24 -12.26
C ARG A 62 44.28 10.05 -11.02
N THR A 63 43.14 10.73 -11.07
CA THR A 63 42.62 11.54 -9.95
C THR A 63 41.52 10.80 -9.20
N ALA A 64 41.41 11.02 -7.88
CA ALA A 64 40.29 10.52 -7.09
C ALA A 64 38.96 10.95 -7.73
N CYS A 65 38.06 9.99 -7.92
CA CYS A 65 36.76 10.22 -8.53
C CYS A 65 35.70 9.91 -7.49
N HIS A 66 34.97 10.94 -7.07
CA HIS A 66 33.87 10.81 -6.15
C HIS A 66 32.67 11.57 -6.69
N TYR A 67 31.52 10.93 -6.58
CA TYR A 67 30.23 11.53 -6.86
C TYR A 67 29.61 11.95 -5.52
N ARG A 68 28.91 13.08 -5.49
CA ARG A 68 28.07 13.40 -4.33
C ARG A 68 26.93 12.40 -4.28
N ALA A 69 26.65 11.88 -3.09
CA ALA A 69 25.38 11.21 -2.84
C ALA A 69 24.26 12.19 -3.14
N THR A 70 23.24 11.72 -3.85
CA THR A 70 22.02 12.49 -4.07
C THR A 70 21.26 12.63 -2.75
N LEU A 71 20.46 13.69 -2.59
CA LEU A 71 19.60 13.85 -1.41
C LEU A 71 18.61 12.68 -1.28
N GLU A 72 18.20 12.10 -2.41
CA GLU A 72 17.36 10.90 -2.48
C GLU A 72 18.06 9.68 -1.89
N GLU A 73 19.31 9.40 -2.31
CA GLU A 73 20.12 8.33 -1.71
C GLU A 73 20.27 8.55 -0.19
N GLN A 74 20.52 9.77 0.27
CA GLN A 74 20.62 10.08 1.70
C GLN A 74 19.30 9.81 2.47
N GLY A 75 18.16 10.18 1.88
CA GLY A 75 16.85 9.90 2.45
C GLY A 75 16.56 8.40 2.55
N ALA A 76 16.96 7.61 1.54
CA ALA A 76 16.80 6.17 1.55
C ALA A 76 17.60 5.49 2.68
N TYR A 77 18.88 5.88 2.87
CA TYR A 77 19.66 5.38 4.00
C TYR A 77 19.06 5.81 5.35
N GLN A 78 18.62 7.06 5.48
CA GLN A 78 18.00 7.56 6.71
C GLN A 78 16.72 6.76 7.06
N GLU A 79 15.89 6.48 6.07
CA GLU A 79 14.67 5.69 6.24
C GLU A 79 14.99 4.25 6.62
N LEU A 80 15.98 3.63 5.97
CA LEU A 80 16.44 2.28 6.32
C LEU A 80 16.91 2.21 7.79
N PHE A 81 17.69 3.18 8.24
CA PHE A 81 18.13 3.26 9.64
C PHE A 81 16.95 3.49 10.61
N ARG A 82 15.96 4.30 10.24
CA ARG A 82 14.74 4.50 11.02
C ARG A 82 13.97 3.19 11.21
N ILE A 83 13.81 2.41 10.13
CA ILE A 83 13.12 1.12 10.18
C ILE A 83 13.89 0.13 11.06
N LEU A 84 15.21 0.04 10.90
CA LEU A 84 16.07 -0.81 11.74
C LEU A 84 15.99 -0.45 13.24
N ALA A 85 15.80 0.83 13.57
CA ALA A 85 15.69 1.30 14.95
C ALA A 85 14.31 1.06 15.59
N THR A 86 13.24 1.01 14.78
CA THR A 86 11.85 0.94 15.28
C THR A 86 11.23 -0.45 15.20
N LYS A 87 11.64 -1.27 14.22
CA LYS A 87 11.08 -2.61 14.01
C LYS A 87 11.65 -3.63 15.02
N PRO A 88 10.91 -4.70 15.34
CA PRO A 88 11.35 -5.74 16.26
C PRO A 88 12.56 -6.52 15.74
N MET A 89 13.30 -7.15 16.66
CA MET A 89 14.59 -7.82 16.39
C MET A 89 14.53 -8.79 15.20
N HIS A 90 13.47 -9.60 15.07
CA HIS A 90 13.34 -10.57 13.99
C HIS A 90 13.28 -9.89 12.61
N GLU A 91 12.46 -8.85 12.45
CA GLU A 91 12.39 -8.07 11.21
C GLU A 91 13.73 -7.36 10.93
N GLY A 92 14.38 -6.83 11.97
CA GLY A 92 15.72 -6.24 11.85
C GLY A 92 16.76 -7.24 11.31
N THR A 93 16.74 -8.48 11.79
CA THR A 93 17.68 -9.51 11.30
C THR A 93 17.46 -9.87 9.83
N ASP A 94 16.21 -9.88 9.35
CA ASP A 94 15.91 -10.12 7.94
C ASP A 94 16.37 -8.98 7.05
N ILE A 95 16.23 -7.73 7.52
CA ILE A 95 16.77 -6.54 6.83
C ILE A 95 18.31 -6.63 6.76
N LEU A 96 18.98 -6.96 7.87
CA LEU A 96 20.43 -7.12 7.91
C LEU A 96 20.92 -8.23 6.99
N ARG A 97 20.21 -9.37 6.91
CA ARG A 97 20.54 -10.45 5.98
C ARG A 97 20.51 -9.99 4.52
N ARG A 98 19.54 -9.14 4.16
CA ARG A 98 19.42 -8.57 2.81
C ARG A 98 20.55 -7.58 2.51
N ILE A 99 20.95 -6.76 3.48
CA ILE A 99 22.11 -5.88 3.37
C ILE A 99 23.38 -6.71 3.13
N GLN A 100 23.59 -7.78 3.89
CA GLN A 100 24.75 -8.68 3.73
C GLN A 100 24.75 -9.42 2.39
N SER A 101 23.57 -9.65 1.80
CA SER A 101 23.43 -10.26 0.48
C SER A 101 23.74 -9.28 -0.66
N GLY A 102 24.02 -8.00 -0.36
CA GLY A 102 24.41 -6.99 -1.35
C GLY A 102 23.25 -6.40 -2.15
N HIS A 103 22.01 -6.48 -1.62
CA HIS A 103 20.87 -5.81 -2.25
C HIS A 103 21.00 -4.29 -2.16
N ASP A 104 20.54 -3.60 -3.21
CA ASP A 104 20.46 -2.15 -3.22
C ASP A 104 19.45 -1.65 -2.17
N VAL A 105 19.74 -0.49 -1.56
CA VAL A 105 18.93 0.08 -0.47
C VAL A 105 17.50 0.32 -0.91
N GLU A 106 17.31 0.80 -2.13
CA GLU A 106 15.99 1.12 -2.66
C GLU A 106 15.16 -0.16 -2.86
N SER A 107 15.80 -1.23 -3.30
CA SER A 107 15.19 -2.57 -3.41
C SER A 107 14.80 -3.14 -2.04
N ILE A 108 15.60 -2.86 -1.00
CA ILE A 108 15.30 -3.28 0.37
C ILE A 108 14.08 -2.52 0.90
N LEU A 109 14.03 -1.20 0.74
CA LEU A 109 12.91 -0.37 1.19
C LEU A 109 11.61 -0.74 0.48
N ASP A 110 11.65 -0.91 -0.84
CA ASP A 110 10.52 -1.33 -1.65
C ASP A 110 10.00 -2.71 -1.22
N HIS A 111 10.89 -3.64 -0.88
CA HIS A 111 10.49 -4.94 -0.32
C HIS A 111 9.78 -4.80 1.03
N ILE A 112 10.29 -3.95 1.93
CA ILE A 112 9.67 -3.69 3.24
C ILE A 112 8.27 -3.10 3.05
N GLN A 113 8.12 -2.13 2.16
CA GLN A 113 6.82 -1.52 1.86
C GLN A 113 5.82 -2.55 1.32
N ARG A 114 6.24 -3.42 0.40
CA ARG A 114 5.38 -4.49 -0.11
C ARG A 114 4.99 -5.50 0.96
N ALA A 115 5.92 -5.87 1.84
CA ALA A 115 5.64 -6.78 2.94
C ALA A 115 4.64 -6.17 3.94
N ASP A 116 4.79 -4.87 4.27
CA ASP A 116 3.86 -4.16 5.14
C ASP A 116 2.45 -4.04 4.50
N LEU A 117 2.36 -3.76 3.19
CA LEU A 117 1.10 -3.75 2.45
C LEU A 117 0.42 -5.13 2.46
N GLN A 118 1.19 -6.20 2.25
CA GLN A 118 0.65 -7.55 2.31
C GLN A 118 0.13 -7.89 3.71
N LYS A 119 0.87 -7.52 4.76
CA LYS A 119 0.40 -7.67 6.14
C LYS A 119 -0.90 -6.89 6.39
N GLN A 120 -0.99 -5.67 5.89
CA GLN A 120 -2.20 -4.84 5.99
C GLN A 120 -3.40 -5.46 5.26
N ALA A 121 -3.18 -6.06 4.08
CA ALA A 121 -4.23 -6.75 3.33
C ALA A 121 -4.75 -8.02 4.05
N HIS A 122 -3.91 -8.66 4.87
CA HIS A 122 -4.29 -9.82 5.67
C HIS A 122 -4.83 -9.47 7.07
N VAL A 123 -4.95 -8.19 7.42
CA VAL A 123 -5.63 -7.80 8.65
C VAL A 123 -7.10 -8.14 8.50
N VAL A 124 -7.53 -9.21 9.16
CA VAL A 124 -8.94 -9.57 9.24
C VAL A 124 -9.66 -8.42 9.96
N PRO A 125 -10.57 -7.70 9.29
CA PRO A 125 -11.32 -6.62 9.90
C PRO A 125 -12.08 -7.16 11.11
N ASN A 126 -12.07 -6.43 12.22
CA ASN A 126 -12.72 -6.92 13.43
C ASN A 126 -14.22 -7.11 13.16
N HIS A 127 -14.74 -8.29 13.44
CA HIS A 127 -16.13 -8.65 13.13
C HIS A 127 -17.12 -8.06 14.13
N TYR A 128 -16.62 -7.50 15.24
CA TYR A 128 -17.47 -6.86 16.23
C TYR A 128 -17.62 -5.39 15.90
N TYR A 129 -18.87 -4.94 15.79
CA TYR A 129 -19.27 -3.55 15.66
C TYR A 129 -18.74 -2.74 16.87
N GLN A 130 -17.55 -2.15 16.76
CA GLN A 130 -17.06 -1.16 17.73
C GLN A 130 -17.36 0.24 17.20
N TYR A 131 -18.64 0.58 17.04
CA TYR A 131 -19.01 1.99 16.97
C TYR A 131 -19.02 2.54 18.40
N GLU A 132 -17.84 2.84 18.93
CA GLU A 132 -17.75 3.66 20.14
C GLU A 132 -17.89 5.12 19.71
N PHE A 133 -19.00 5.76 20.07
CA PHE A 133 -19.09 7.21 20.00
C PHE A 133 -17.86 7.80 20.71
N PRO A 134 -17.14 8.78 20.11
CA PRO A 134 -15.88 9.29 20.65
C PRO A 134 -15.96 9.79 22.10
N TYR A 135 -17.17 10.06 22.61
CA TYR A 135 -17.39 10.66 23.92
C TYR A 135 -18.43 9.94 24.81
N ARG A 136 -19.21 8.96 24.32
CA ARG A 136 -20.26 8.29 25.13
C ARG A 136 -20.57 6.87 24.66
N LYS A 137 -20.31 5.87 25.50
CA LYS A 137 -20.62 4.47 25.20
C LYS A 137 -22.12 4.13 25.30
N GLU A 138 -22.92 5.00 25.92
CA GLU A 138 -24.32 4.75 26.24
C GLU A 138 -25.26 5.72 25.51
N MET A 139 -26.46 5.23 25.18
CA MET A 139 -27.55 6.06 24.65
C MET A 139 -27.94 7.12 25.69
N PRO A 140 -27.91 8.42 25.35
CA PRO A 140 -28.34 9.46 26.27
C PRO A 140 -29.78 9.24 26.75
N SER A 141 -30.01 9.34 28.06
CA SER A 141 -31.30 9.04 28.69
C SER A 141 -32.49 9.82 28.11
N PHE A 142 -32.26 11.05 27.64
CA PHE A 142 -33.31 11.87 27.01
C PHE A 142 -33.80 11.34 25.65
N LEU A 143 -33.06 10.43 24.99
CA LEU A 143 -33.48 9.75 23.77
C LEU A 143 -34.18 8.40 24.07
N ILE A 144 -34.11 7.93 25.31
CA ILE A 144 -34.78 6.73 25.78
C ILE A 144 -36.20 7.12 26.20
N GLN A 145 -37.01 7.49 25.20
CA GLN A 145 -38.41 7.86 25.38
C GLN A 145 -39.32 6.72 24.89
N GLU A 146 -40.44 6.52 25.58
CA GLU A 146 -41.50 5.62 25.11
C GLU A 146 -42.02 6.09 23.74
N GLY A 147 -42.07 5.18 22.77
CA GLY A 147 -42.48 5.47 21.39
C GLY A 147 -41.34 5.86 20.44
N ASN A 148 -40.08 5.84 20.87
CA ASN A 148 -38.95 6.05 19.97
C ASN A 148 -38.69 4.81 19.09
N GLN A 149 -39.13 4.87 17.84
CA GLN A 149 -38.98 3.81 16.83
C GLN A 149 -37.52 3.36 16.61
N TYR A 150 -36.53 4.22 16.87
CA TYR A 150 -35.12 3.86 16.77
C TYR A 150 -34.73 2.79 17.82
N LEU A 151 -35.31 2.86 19.02
CA LEU A 151 -35.04 1.91 20.11
C LEU A 151 -35.55 0.50 19.79
N ASP A 152 -36.55 0.40 18.92
CA ASP A 152 -37.10 -0.88 18.44
C ASP A 152 -36.34 -1.43 17.22
N SER A 153 -35.46 -0.63 16.61
CA SER A 153 -34.72 -1.03 15.42
C SER A 153 -33.65 -2.08 15.73
N TRP A 154 -33.45 -3.02 14.80
CA TRP A 154 -32.37 -4.01 14.90
C TRP A 154 -30.98 -3.38 14.93
N LEU A 155 -30.80 -2.24 14.24
CA LEU A 155 -29.56 -1.47 14.29
C LEU A 155 -29.19 -1.06 15.72
N TYR A 156 -30.15 -0.57 16.51
CA TYR A 156 -29.92 -0.21 17.90
C TYR A 156 -29.63 -1.44 18.77
N LYS A 157 -30.40 -2.53 18.60
CA LYS A 157 -30.22 -3.79 19.36
C LYS A 157 -28.82 -4.41 19.16
N TYR A 158 -28.30 -4.45 17.93
CA TYR A 158 -26.96 -4.97 17.63
C TYR A 158 -25.83 -4.01 18.06
N SER A 159 -26.06 -2.70 18.09
CA SER A 159 -25.03 -1.71 18.45
C SER A 159 -24.58 -1.74 19.93
N LEU A 160 -25.35 -2.38 20.80
CA LEU A 160 -25.11 -2.46 22.25
C LEU A 160 -24.50 -3.80 22.69
N GLY A 161 -24.12 -4.66 21.74
CA GLY A 161 -23.63 -6.02 21.99
C GLY A 161 -24.75 -7.03 22.29
N GLU A 162 -24.39 -8.32 22.33
CA GLU A 162 -25.27 -9.51 22.47
C GLU A 162 -26.25 -9.48 23.65
N ALA A 163 -26.12 -8.54 24.59
CA ALA A 163 -26.81 -8.51 25.87
C ALA A 163 -28.32 -8.16 25.83
N ARG A 164 -28.91 -7.85 24.67
CA ARG A 164 -30.34 -7.43 24.58
C ARG A 164 -31.21 -8.21 23.60
N ILE A 165 -30.67 -9.22 22.91
CA ILE A 165 -31.50 -10.12 22.10
C ILE A 165 -32.14 -11.11 23.08
N SER A 166 -33.43 -10.94 23.40
CA SER A 166 -34.17 -11.96 24.14
C SER A 166 -34.43 -13.16 23.23
N ASP A 167 -34.41 -14.38 23.79
CA ASP A 167 -34.62 -15.67 23.09
C ASP A 167 -35.91 -15.76 22.24
N GLY A 168 -36.83 -14.80 22.34
CA GLY A 168 -38.06 -14.72 21.55
C GLY A 168 -38.01 -13.79 20.32
N ASP A 169 -36.95 -13.01 20.15
CA ASP A 169 -36.80 -12.08 19.02
C ASP A 169 -36.19 -12.81 17.82
N ASN A 170 -37.02 -13.48 17.02
CA ASN A 170 -36.57 -14.01 15.73
C ASN A 170 -36.13 -12.83 14.83
N PRO A 171 -34.89 -12.81 14.31
CA PRO A 171 -34.48 -11.78 13.36
C PRO A 171 -35.41 -11.77 12.15
N PRO A 172 -35.78 -10.62 11.57
CA PRO A 172 -36.81 -10.52 10.54
C PRO A 172 -36.35 -11.10 9.20
N THR A 173 -35.05 -11.36 9.07
CA THR A 173 -34.37 -11.63 7.82
C THR A 173 -33.45 -12.84 7.97
N GLU A 174 -33.48 -13.69 6.95
CA GLU A 174 -32.60 -14.85 6.72
C GLU A 174 -31.09 -14.49 6.76
N TYR A 175 -30.72 -13.21 6.82
CA TYR A 175 -29.35 -12.71 6.78
C TYR A 175 -29.08 -11.60 7.84
N PRO A 176 -28.81 -11.95 9.11
CA PRO A 176 -28.46 -11.00 10.20
C PRO A 176 -27.13 -10.26 9.98
N ILE A 177 -26.34 -10.72 9.01
CA ILE A 177 -24.98 -10.29 8.71
C ILE A 177 -24.87 -8.78 8.40
N ILE A 178 -25.96 -8.16 7.92
CA ILE A 178 -26.01 -6.71 7.64
C ILE A 178 -25.80 -5.87 8.91
N TYR A 179 -26.17 -6.39 10.07
CA TYR A 179 -26.05 -5.70 11.36
C TYR A 179 -24.85 -6.18 12.18
N GLU A 180 -24.28 -7.33 11.83
CA GLU A 180 -23.14 -7.94 12.52
C GLU A 180 -21.81 -7.58 11.86
N ALA A 181 -21.75 -7.50 10.52
CA ALA A 181 -20.52 -7.24 9.78
C ALA A 181 -20.50 -5.82 9.18
N PRO A 182 -19.63 -4.92 9.66
CA PRO A 182 -19.51 -3.59 9.07
C PRO A 182 -18.97 -3.65 7.64
N TYR A 183 -19.22 -2.64 6.80
CA TYR A 183 -18.83 -2.63 5.38
C TYR A 183 -17.33 -2.86 5.12
N HIS A 184 -16.47 -2.49 6.06
CA HIS A 184 -15.03 -2.74 5.97
C HIS A 184 -14.64 -4.20 6.24
N ALA A 185 -15.59 -5.03 6.71
CA ALA A 185 -15.49 -6.48 6.81
C ALA A 185 -16.11 -7.22 5.61
N ALA A 186 -16.51 -6.50 4.56
CA ALA A 186 -16.92 -7.11 3.31
C ALA A 186 -15.69 -7.66 2.57
N GLU A 187 -15.77 -8.93 2.18
CA GLU A 187 -14.78 -9.57 1.32
C GLU A 187 -15.15 -9.29 -0.14
N MET A 188 -14.16 -8.88 -0.95
CA MET A 188 -14.36 -8.80 -2.40
C MET A 188 -14.35 -10.22 -2.97
N VAL A 189 -15.51 -10.68 -3.41
CA VAL A 189 -15.66 -11.95 -4.13
C VAL A 189 -15.62 -11.63 -5.62
N ASP A 190 -14.63 -12.19 -6.33
CA ASP A 190 -14.57 -12.14 -7.79
C ASP A 190 -14.90 -13.52 -8.35
N PRO A 191 -16.14 -13.74 -8.85
CA PRO A 191 -16.58 -15.04 -9.37
C PRO A 191 -15.72 -15.57 -10.52
N LEU A 192 -14.97 -14.69 -11.21
CA LEU A 192 -14.12 -15.09 -12.33
C LEU A 192 -12.75 -15.61 -11.85
N LEU A 193 -12.29 -15.22 -10.66
CA LEU A 193 -11.01 -15.66 -10.09
C LEU A 193 -11.15 -16.97 -9.31
N ASP A 194 -12.29 -17.20 -8.66
CA ASP A 194 -12.55 -18.41 -7.86
C ASP A 194 -12.59 -19.71 -8.67
N HIS A 195 -12.76 -19.60 -9.99
CA HIS A 195 -12.78 -20.74 -10.93
C HIS A 195 -11.46 -20.97 -11.67
N ILE A 196 -10.42 -20.16 -11.39
CA ILE A 196 -9.13 -20.30 -12.04
C ILE A 196 -8.23 -21.17 -11.17
N ASP A 197 -8.18 -22.46 -11.50
CA ASP A 197 -7.13 -23.34 -11.00
C ASP A 197 -5.78 -22.91 -11.59
N ALA A 198 -5.00 -22.17 -10.82
CA ALA A 198 -3.61 -21.90 -11.16
C ALA A 198 -2.85 -23.23 -11.24
N ARG A 199 -2.64 -23.74 -12.45
CA ARG A 199 -1.75 -24.89 -12.67
C ARG A 199 -0.36 -24.54 -12.15
N LYS A 200 0.13 -25.34 -11.20
CA LYS A 200 1.51 -25.31 -10.69
C LYS A 200 2.52 -25.59 -11.78
#